data_AF-A0AAV4C2Z1-F1
#
_entry.id   AF-A0AAV4C2Z1-F1
#
_cell.length_a   1.000
_cell.length_b   1.000
_cell.length_c   1.000
_cell.angle_alpha   90.00
_cell.angle_beta   90.00
_cell.angle_gamma   90.00
#
_symmetry.space_group_name_H-M   'P 1'
#
loop_
_entity.id
_entity.type
_entity.pdbx_description
1 polymer ?
#
loop_
_entity_poly.entity_id
_entity_poly.type
_entity_poly.pdbx_seq_one_letter_code
_entity_poly.pdbx_strand_id
1 'polypeptide(L)'
;MTTPYWNLMNSKTNYGEFPIYVKAMDAALKRWSKDEFEIDCLLKKRPLFGQDFASQSQEAFSFWNSQSCQKDLTMSTFKAICIKRLEALQRQLADFLPGGVYGGDVPEHVRDLLDTCPLTNLTGERLFGDLDYSMIKRRTASTFFHSTINMWKHNRTSNFLSTKSPTARKKLIDSVKKNGKKLKLKHKASVKETRDVIKRKIQENEQKKKEKELQFKTKIDKQLF
;
A
#
# COMPACT_ATOMS: atom_id res chain seq x y z
N MET A 1 10.60 9.21 -9.50
CA MET A 1 11.10 7.80 -9.49
C MET A 1 10.24 6.92 -8.57
N THR A 2 8.96 6.72 -8.89
CA THR A 2 8.15 5.59 -8.40
C THR A 2 8.04 4.49 -9.46
N THR A 3 8.59 4.73 -10.65
CA THR A 3 8.49 3.88 -11.83
C THR A 3 8.86 2.41 -11.58
N PRO A 4 9.94 2.05 -10.87
CA PRO A 4 10.26 0.64 -10.68
C PRO A 4 9.23 -0.08 -9.82
N TYR A 5 8.76 0.57 -8.75
CA TYR A 5 7.65 0.06 -7.94
C TYR A 5 6.36 0.01 -8.75
N TRP A 6 6.05 1.04 -9.55
CA TRP A 6 4.89 1.04 -10.43
C TRP A 6 4.93 -0.09 -11.49
N ASN A 7 6.12 -0.37 -12.04
CA ASN A 7 6.33 -1.49 -12.96
C ASN A 7 6.14 -2.81 -12.24
N LEU A 8 6.61 -2.95 -11.00
CA LEU A 8 6.33 -4.09 -10.13
C LEU A 8 4.83 -4.30 -9.92
N MET A 9 4.10 -3.23 -9.60
CA MET A 9 2.64 -3.26 -9.41
C MET A 9 1.87 -3.66 -10.67
N ASN A 10 2.41 -3.38 -11.86
CA ASN A 10 1.79 -3.72 -13.15
C ASN A 10 2.36 -4.98 -13.79
N SER A 11 3.37 -5.59 -13.18
CA SER A 11 3.96 -6.86 -13.63
C SER A 11 3.05 -8.05 -13.30
N LYS A 12 3.46 -9.26 -13.71
CA LYS A 12 2.78 -10.50 -13.35
C LYS A 12 3.13 -11.00 -11.93
N THR A 13 3.97 -10.26 -11.21
CA THR A 13 4.41 -10.60 -9.84
C THR A 13 3.22 -10.80 -8.90
N ASN A 14 3.27 -11.88 -8.13
CA ASN A 14 2.26 -12.18 -7.12
C ASN A 14 2.62 -11.55 -5.75
N TYR A 15 1.63 -11.51 -4.85
CA TYR A 15 1.85 -10.98 -3.50
C TYR A 15 2.92 -11.76 -2.72
N GLY A 16 3.03 -13.08 -2.94
CA GLY A 16 4.00 -13.94 -2.24
C GLY A 16 5.45 -13.66 -2.58
N GLU A 17 5.73 -13.06 -3.74
CA GLU A 17 7.06 -12.65 -4.18
C GLU A 17 7.46 -11.27 -3.67
N PHE A 18 6.53 -10.50 -3.10
CA PHE A 18 6.81 -9.15 -2.61
C PHE A 18 8.01 -9.04 -1.65
N PRO A 19 8.19 -9.95 -0.66
CA PRO A 19 9.33 -9.88 0.26
C PRO A 19 10.68 -9.97 -0.47
N ILE A 20 10.76 -10.73 -1.57
CA ILE A 20 11.99 -10.87 -2.37
C ILE A 20 12.40 -9.50 -2.92
N TYR A 21 11.44 -8.75 -3.45
CA TYR A 21 11.69 -7.40 -3.99
C TYR A 21 12.04 -6.40 -2.89
N VAL A 22 11.39 -6.48 -1.73
CA VAL A 22 11.72 -5.60 -0.58
C VAL A 22 13.15 -5.84 -0.10
N LYS A 23 13.57 -7.10 0.02
CA LYS A 23 14.95 -7.47 0.37
C LYS A 23 15.95 -6.97 -0.69
N ALA A 24 15.64 -7.12 -1.97
CA ALA A 24 16.48 -6.63 -3.06
C ALA A 24 16.62 -5.10 -3.02
N MET A 25 15.53 -4.37 -2.76
CA MET A 25 15.53 -2.92 -2.60
C MET A 25 16.36 -2.47 -1.38
N ASP A 26 16.19 -3.10 -0.22
CA ASP A 26 16.97 -2.79 0.99
C ASP A 26 18.46 -3.04 0.79
N ALA A 27 18.83 -4.19 0.20
CA ALA A 27 20.23 -4.50 -0.11
C ALA A 27 20.85 -3.49 -1.08
N ALA A 28 20.13 -3.12 -2.14
CA ALA A 28 20.60 -2.14 -3.12
C ALA A 28 20.80 -0.75 -2.48
N LEU A 29 19.81 -0.27 -1.72
CA LEU A 29 19.89 1.03 -1.04
C LEU A 29 20.97 1.07 0.04
N LYS A 30 21.20 -0.04 0.78
CA LYS A 30 22.32 -0.18 1.74
C LYS A 30 23.67 -0.10 1.07
N ARG A 31 23.82 -0.71 -0.11
CA ARG A 31 25.07 -0.63 -0.89
C ARG A 31 25.29 0.79 -1.41
N TRP A 32 24.26 1.39 -2.01
CA TRP A 32 24.35 2.73 -2.59
C TRP A 32 24.51 3.85 -1.56
N SER A 33 24.11 3.65 -0.31
CA SER A 33 24.34 4.61 0.77
C SER A 33 25.75 4.61 1.35
N LYS A 34 26.56 3.57 1.07
CA LYS A 34 27.91 3.36 1.63
C LYS A 34 29.07 3.71 0.68
N ASP A 35 28.80 4.43 -0.41
CA ASP A 35 29.78 4.76 -1.46
C ASP A 35 30.34 3.57 -2.26
N GLU A 36 29.83 2.35 -2.09
CA GLU A 36 30.01 1.24 -3.04
C GLU A 36 29.12 1.43 -4.30
N PHE A 37 29.03 2.68 -4.73
CA PHE A 37 28.23 3.08 -5.87
C PHE A 37 29.10 3.06 -7.12
N GLU A 38 29.13 1.91 -7.78
CA GLU A 38 29.52 1.90 -9.18
C GLU A 38 28.47 2.69 -9.96
N ILE A 39 28.81 3.91 -10.38
CA ILE A 39 28.06 4.67 -11.39
C ILE A 39 27.77 3.78 -12.61
N ASP A 40 28.69 2.85 -12.90
CA ASP A 40 28.53 1.79 -13.89
C ASP A 40 27.28 0.94 -13.71
N CYS A 41 26.74 0.73 -12.50
CA CYS A 41 25.49 0.01 -12.30
C CYS A 41 24.26 0.78 -12.82
N LEU A 42 24.26 2.12 -12.74
CA LEU A 42 23.22 2.94 -13.39
C LEU A 42 23.39 2.98 -14.92
N LEU A 43 24.63 3.03 -15.39
CA LEU A 43 24.94 3.22 -16.80
C LEU A 43 24.86 1.92 -17.61
N LYS A 44 25.26 0.77 -17.04
CA LYS A 44 25.32 -0.54 -17.73
C LYS A 44 23.96 -1.23 -17.89
N LYS A 45 22.85 -0.49 -17.79
CA LYS A 45 21.47 -1.02 -17.92
C LYS A 45 21.17 -2.18 -16.97
N ARG A 46 21.93 -2.32 -15.87
CA ARG A 46 21.59 -3.33 -14.87
C ARG A 46 20.30 -2.88 -14.21
N PRO A 47 19.27 -3.73 -14.19
CA PRO A 47 18.02 -3.34 -13.58
C PRO A 47 18.25 -3.07 -12.09
N LEU A 48 17.74 -1.93 -11.63
CA LEU A 48 17.98 -1.40 -10.28
C LEU A 48 17.65 -2.41 -9.17
N PHE A 49 16.74 -3.36 -9.45
CA PHE A 49 16.18 -4.31 -8.48
C PHE A 49 16.16 -5.77 -8.99
N GLY A 50 17.09 -6.20 -9.85
CA GLY A 50 17.10 -7.56 -10.43
C GLY A 50 16.32 -7.70 -11.74
N GLN A 51 16.32 -8.89 -12.37
CA GLN A 51 16.18 -9.11 -13.83
C GLN A 51 14.94 -8.54 -14.54
N ASP A 52 13.86 -8.12 -13.86
CA ASP A 52 12.56 -7.94 -14.54
C ASP A 52 12.02 -6.51 -14.61
N PHE A 53 12.75 -5.50 -14.13
CA PHE A 53 12.28 -4.12 -14.22
C PHE A 53 12.89 -3.43 -15.44
N ALA A 54 12.11 -3.35 -16.52
CA ALA A 54 12.44 -2.52 -17.67
C ALA A 54 12.81 -1.11 -17.19
N SER A 55 14.07 -0.72 -17.41
CA SER A 55 14.54 0.62 -17.08
C SER A 55 13.90 1.62 -18.05
N GLN A 56 13.32 2.70 -17.53
CA GLN A 56 12.87 3.82 -18.37
C GLN A 56 14.07 4.64 -18.87
N SER A 57 13.83 5.34 -19.99
CA SER A 57 14.76 6.15 -20.80
C SER A 57 16.06 6.58 -20.12
N GLN A 58 17.18 6.22 -20.77
CA GLN A 58 18.55 6.59 -20.37
C GLN A 58 18.86 8.08 -20.57
N GLU A 59 17.99 8.85 -21.23
CA GLU A 59 18.26 10.23 -21.66
C GLU A 59 18.54 11.15 -20.46
N ALA A 60 17.79 10.96 -19.37
CA ALA A 60 17.99 11.73 -18.13
C ALA A 60 19.35 11.44 -17.47
N PHE A 61 19.82 10.19 -17.51
CA PHE A 61 21.10 9.80 -16.93
C PHE A 61 22.28 10.19 -17.83
N SER A 62 22.13 10.12 -19.16
CA SER A 62 23.17 10.58 -20.09
C SER A 62 23.41 12.08 -19.97
N PHE A 63 22.36 12.87 -19.73
CA PHE A 63 22.49 14.31 -19.47
C PHE A 63 23.26 14.59 -18.16
N TRP A 64 23.05 13.81 -17.10
CA TRP A 64 23.79 13.96 -15.85
C TRP A 64 25.27 13.62 -15.98
N ASN A 65 25.63 12.70 -16.88
CA ASN A 65 27.02 12.26 -17.04
C ASN A 65 27.84 13.14 -17.98
N SER A 66 27.20 13.98 -18.81
CA SER A 66 27.90 14.88 -19.73
C SER A 66 28.44 16.16 -19.09
N GLN A 67 27.99 16.51 -17.87
CA GLN A 67 28.47 17.68 -17.13
C GLN A 67 29.45 17.27 -16.02
N SER A 68 30.74 17.22 -16.35
CA SER A 68 31.82 16.82 -15.43
C SER A 68 31.91 17.68 -14.15
N CYS A 69 31.53 18.96 -14.22
CA CYS A 69 31.63 19.90 -13.09
C CYS A 69 30.59 19.70 -11.97
N GLN A 70 29.56 18.86 -12.18
CA GLN A 70 28.50 18.64 -11.19
C GLN A 70 28.52 17.23 -10.59
N LYS A 71 29.53 16.42 -10.91
CA LYS A 71 29.58 15.01 -10.53
C LYS A 71 29.55 14.83 -9.00
N ASP A 72 30.36 15.58 -8.26
CA ASP A 72 30.46 15.44 -6.80
C ASP A 72 29.17 15.85 -6.08
N LEU A 73 28.58 16.97 -6.48
CA LEU A 73 27.30 17.44 -5.94
C LEU A 73 26.16 16.45 -6.26
N THR A 74 26.14 15.94 -7.49
CA THR A 74 25.14 14.96 -7.93
C THR A 74 25.27 13.66 -7.14
N MET A 75 26.49 13.17 -6.95
CA MET A 75 26.77 11.97 -6.17
C MET A 75 26.39 12.14 -4.69
N SER A 76 26.77 13.26 -4.08
CA SER A 76 26.37 13.60 -2.71
C SER A 76 24.85 13.66 -2.55
N THR A 77 24.15 14.30 -3.50
CA THR A 77 22.69 14.39 -3.52
C THR A 77 22.04 13.02 -3.69
N PHE A 78 22.52 12.21 -4.63
CA PHE A 78 22.02 10.86 -4.88
C PHE A 78 22.18 9.97 -3.65
N LYS A 79 23.34 10.05 -2.97
CA LYS A 79 23.60 9.33 -1.71
C LYS A 79 22.61 9.76 -0.62
N ALA A 80 22.42 11.06 -0.43
CA ALA A 80 21.45 11.59 0.54
C ALA A 80 20.02 11.07 0.24
N ILE A 81 19.61 11.03 -1.03
CA ILE A 81 18.34 10.45 -1.45
C ILE A 81 18.28 8.96 -1.09
N CYS A 82 19.33 8.18 -1.39
CA CYS A 82 19.36 6.75 -1.07
C CYS A 82 19.24 6.48 0.43
N ILE A 83 19.93 7.27 1.27
CA ILE A 83 19.84 7.18 2.74
C ILE A 83 18.40 7.42 3.20
N LYS A 84 17.77 8.52 2.76
CA LYS A 84 16.39 8.84 3.15
C LYS A 84 15.37 7.84 2.62
N ARG A 85 15.62 7.25 1.45
CA ARG A 85 14.80 6.16 0.91
C ARG A 85 14.97 4.88 1.71
N LEU A 86 16.18 4.55 2.12
CA LEU A 86 16.47 3.39 2.97
C LEU A 86 15.74 3.51 4.31
N GLU A 87 15.85 4.67 4.98
CA GLU A 87 15.13 4.96 6.24
C GLU A 87 13.61 4.78 6.06
N ALA A 88 13.05 5.33 4.98
CA ALA A 88 11.62 5.21 4.69
C ALA A 88 11.21 3.76 4.43
N LEU A 89 11.98 3.02 3.62
CA LEU A 89 11.73 1.62 3.30
C LEU A 89 11.77 0.76 4.55
N GLN A 90 12.80 0.90 5.39
CA GLN A 90 12.95 0.12 6.62
C GLN A 90 11.82 0.38 7.61
N ARG A 91 11.36 1.63 7.72
CA ARG A 91 10.22 1.97 8.56
C ARG A 91 8.89 1.45 8.03
N GLN A 92 8.65 1.57 6.71
CA GLN A 92 7.35 1.25 6.12
C GLN A 92 7.19 -0.25 5.82
N LEU A 93 8.29 -0.95 5.56
CA LEU A 93 8.30 -2.35 5.12
C LEU A 93 9.08 -3.25 6.10
N ALA A 94 9.21 -2.84 7.37
CA ALA A 94 9.89 -3.58 8.42
C ALA A 94 9.42 -5.05 8.49
N ASP A 95 8.12 -5.27 8.35
CA ASP A 95 7.52 -6.61 8.43
C ASP A 95 8.01 -7.54 7.31
N PHE A 96 8.46 -7.02 6.16
CA PHE A 96 8.94 -7.81 5.02
C PHE A 96 10.46 -7.96 4.98
N LEU A 97 11.18 -7.30 5.90
CA LEU A 97 12.63 -7.37 6.04
C LEU A 97 13.07 -8.50 6.97
N PRO A 98 14.36 -8.89 6.99
CA PRO A 98 14.87 -9.86 7.96
C PRO A 98 14.52 -9.45 9.41
N GLY A 99 13.89 -10.36 10.15
CA GLY A 99 13.37 -10.11 11.50
C GLY A 99 11.91 -9.62 11.56
N GLY A 100 11.32 -9.26 10.41
CA GLY A 100 9.90 -8.94 10.28
C GLY A 100 9.01 -10.19 10.18
N VAL A 101 7.72 -10.02 10.49
CA VAL A 101 6.71 -11.10 10.53
C VAL A 101 6.59 -11.85 9.20
N TYR A 102 6.79 -11.15 8.07
CA TYR A 102 6.72 -11.66 6.71
C TYR A 102 8.09 -11.69 6.01
N GLY A 103 9.18 -11.56 6.78
CA GLY A 103 10.54 -11.53 6.26
C GLY A 103 11.12 -12.91 5.94
N GLY A 104 10.47 -13.99 6.38
CA GLY A 104 10.88 -15.37 6.12
C GLY A 104 10.47 -15.89 4.74
N ASP A 105 10.78 -17.15 4.47
CA ASP A 105 10.27 -17.85 3.28
C ASP A 105 8.79 -18.18 3.45
N VAL A 106 8.00 -17.88 2.42
CA VAL A 106 6.56 -18.14 2.40
C VAL A 106 6.33 -19.64 2.12
N PRO A 107 5.62 -20.38 2.98
CA PRO A 107 5.28 -21.78 2.72
C PRO A 107 4.51 -21.95 1.41
N GLU A 108 4.73 -23.06 0.69
CA GLU A 108 4.20 -23.28 -0.66
C GLU A 108 2.66 -23.17 -0.72
N HIS A 109 1.96 -23.78 0.22
CA HIS A 109 0.48 -23.67 0.30
C HIS A 109 -0.03 -22.24 0.51
N VAL A 110 0.76 -21.37 1.16
CA VAL A 110 0.43 -19.95 1.32
C VAL A 110 0.74 -19.20 0.03
N ARG A 111 1.83 -19.54 -0.66
CA ARG A 111 2.19 -18.96 -1.95
C ARG A 111 1.09 -19.20 -2.99
N ASP A 112 0.54 -20.41 -3.06
CA ASP A 112 -0.59 -20.75 -3.94
C ASP A 112 -1.84 -19.90 -3.65
N LEU A 113 -2.11 -19.64 -2.37
CA LEU A 113 -3.22 -18.77 -1.97
C LEU A 113 -2.97 -17.32 -2.40
N LEU A 114 -1.74 -16.84 -2.19
CA LEU A 114 -1.30 -15.48 -2.49
C LEU A 114 -1.15 -15.22 -4.00
N ASP A 115 -1.01 -16.26 -4.83
CA ASP A 115 -0.99 -16.13 -6.30
C ASP A 115 -2.29 -15.51 -6.84
N THR A 116 -3.40 -15.70 -6.13
CA THR A 116 -4.69 -15.08 -6.46
C THR A 116 -4.78 -13.60 -6.04
N CYS A 117 -3.86 -13.13 -5.19
CA CYS A 117 -3.83 -11.77 -4.67
C CYS A 117 -2.87 -10.91 -5.51
N PRO A 118 -3.36 -9.92 -6.27
CA PRO A 118 -2.46 -9.03 -6.98
C PRO A 118 -1.69 -8.16 -5.99
N LEU A 119 -0.49 -7.75 -6.41
CA LEU A 119 0.33 -6.84 -5.62
C LEU A 119 -0.36 -5.50 -5.33
N THR A 120 -1.30 -5.08 -6.20
CA THR A 120 -2.14 -3.88 -6.02
C THR A 120 -2.89 -3.81 -4.70
N ASN A 121 -3.06 -4.94 -4.01
CA ASN A 121 -3.67 -4.96 -2.69
C ASN A 121 -2.78 -4.34 -1.60
N LEU A 122 -1.46 -4.18 -1.84
CA LEU A 122 -0.54 -3.48 -0.94
C LEU A 122 -0.62 -1.97 -1.08
N THR A 123 -0.98 -1.49 -2.28
CA THR A 123 -1.15 -0.07 -2.57
C THR A 123 -2.61 0.32 -2.35
N GLY A 124 -2.93 0.78 -1.15
CA GLY A 124 -4.29 1.22 -0.83
C GLY A 124 -4.81 2.27 -1.82
N GLU A 125 -3.95 3.18 -2.30
CA GLU A 125 -4.32 4.31 -3.15
C GLU A 125 -5.07 3.93 -4.43
N ARG A 126 -4.63 2.88 -5.13
CA ARG A 126 -5.33 2.43 -6.36
C ARG A 126 -6.72 1.91 -6.05
N LEU A 127 -6.87 1.18 -4.95
CA LEU A 127 -8.16 0.65 -4.51
C LEU A 127 -9.08 1.76 -4.03
N PHE A 128 -8.54 2.79 -3.38
CA PHE A 128 -9.29 3.98 -2.96
C PHE A 128 -9.76 4.79 -4.16
N GLY A 129 -8.91 5.03 -5.17
CA GLY A 129 -9.33 5.73 -6.39
C GLY A 129 -10.46 5.01 -7.14
N ASP A 130 -10.36 3.68 -7.29
CA ASP A 130 -11.43 2.87 -7.89
C ASP A 130 -12.71 2.86 -7.02
N LEU A 131 -12.57 2.89 -5.69
CA LEU A 131 -13.69 3.00 -4.76
C LEU A 131 -14.40 4.36 -4.88
N ASP A 132 -13.64 5.46 -4.88
CA ASP A 132 -14.15 6.83 -4.98
C ASP A 132 -14.90 7.03 -6.30
N TYR A 133 -14.31 6.60 -7.42
CA TYR A 133 -14.97 6.61 -8.71
C TYR A 133 -16.29 5.81 -8.69
N SER A 134 -16.29 4.62 -8.07
CA SER A 134 -17.48 3.78 -7.94
C SER A 134 -18.57 4.47 -7.12
N MET A 135 -18.21 5.11 -6.01
CA MET A 135 -19.13 5.85 -5.14
C MET A 135 -19.72 7.07 -5.86
N ILE A 136 -18.92 7.79 -6.65
CA ILE A 136 -19.41 8.92 -7.47
C ILE A 136 -20.40 8.44 -8.52
N LYS A 137 -20.13 7.32 -9.21
CA LYS A 137 -20.97 6.79 -10.29
C LYS A 137 -22.26 6.15 -9.78
N ARG A 138 -22.26 5.59 -8.56
CA ARG A 138 -23.41 4.87 -7.97
C ARG A 138 -23.68 5.35 -6.55
N ARG A 139 -24.01 6.63 -6.40
CA ARG A 139 -24.17 7.32 -5.10
C ARG A 139 -25.22 6.70 -4.18
N THR A 140 -26.22 6.02 -4.74
CA THR A 140 -27.30 5.36 -3.98
C THR A 140 -26.94 3.96 -3.50
N ALA A 141 -25.81 3.40 -3.95
CA ALA A 141 -25.37 2.08 -3.52
C ALA A 141 -24.69 2.12 -2.15
N SER A 142 -24.85 1.04 -1.38
CA SER A 142 -24.19 0.91 -0.07
C SER A 142 -22.67 0.77 -0.21
N THR A 143 -21.91 1.23 0.78
CA THR A 143 -20.46 1.00 0.89
C THR A 143 -20.09 -0.48 0.74
N PHE A 144 -20.85 -1.39 1.38
CA PHE A 144 -20.68 -2.84 1.23
C PHE A 144 -20.67 -3.32 -0.22
N PHE A 145 -21.58 -2.78 -1.04
CA PHE A 145 -21.69 -3.13 -2.45
C PHE A 145 -20.45 -2.67 -3.23
N HIS A 146 -20.00 -1.43 -3.01
CA HIS A 146 -18.79 -0.93 -3.65
C HIS A 146 -17.56 -1.75 -3.26
N SER A 147 -17.39 -2.06 -1.97
CA SER A 147 -16.30 -2.90 -1.49
C SER A 147 -16.33 -4.29 -2.10
N THR A 148 -17.53 -4.89 -2.26
CA THR A 148 -17.68 -6.21 -2.88
C THR A 148 -17.25 -6.20 -4.35
N ILE A 149 -17.65 -5.17 -5.12
CA ILE A 149 -17.25 -5.03 -6.52
C ILE A 149 -15.74 -4.80 -6.65
N ASN A 150 -15.21 -3.94 -5.80
CA ASN A 150 -13.78 -3.64 -5.77
C ASN A 150 -12.99 -4.93 -5.47
N MET A 151 -13.33 -5.65 -4.41
CA MET A 151 -12.72 -6.96 -4.12
C MET A 151 -12.86 -7.96 -5.28
N TRP A 152 -14.03 -8.06 -5.91
CA TRP A 152 -14.24 -8.98 -7.03
C TRP A 152 -13.35 -8.66 -8.24
N LYS A 153 -13.24 -7.37 -8.57
CA LYS A 153 -12.43 -6.86 -9.69
C LYS A 153 -10.94 -7.11 -9.44
N HIS A 154 -10.45 -6.76 -8.25
CA HIS A 154 -9.02 -6.78 -7.97
C HIS A 154 -8.51 -8.17 -7.60
N ASN A 155 -9.22 -8.97 -6.81
CA ASN A 155 -8.77 -10.32 -6.44
C ASN A 155 -8.91 -11.35 -7.58
N ARG A 156 -9.15 -10.91 -8.81
CA ARG A 156 -9.32 -11.76 -10.01
C ARG A 156 -10.30 -12.92 -9.76
N THR A 157 -11.33 -12.70 -8.95
CA THR A 157 -12.25 -13.77 -8.49
C THR A 157 -12.92 -14.47 -9.67
N SER A 158 -13.23 -13.74 -10.75
CA SER A 158 -13.77 -14.31 -11.99
C SER A 158 -12.81 -15.34 -12.63
N ASN A 159 -11.51 -15.02 -12.69
CA ASN A 159 -10.49 -15.92 -13.24
C ASN A 159 -10.28 -17.10 -12.30
N PHE A 160 -10.24 -16.87 -10.99
CA PHE A 160 -10.17 -17.96 -10.01
C PHE A 160 -11.35 -18.94 -10.16
N LEU A 161 -12.57 -18.43 -10.37
CA LEU A 161 -13.73 -19.30 -10.56
C LEU A 161 -13.67 -20.06 -11.89
N SER A 162 -13.10 -19.47 -12.93
CA SER A 162 -12.99 -20.11 -14.25
C SER A 162 -12.06 -21.33 -14.24
N THR A 163 -11.03 -21.35 -13.38
CA THR A 163 -10.13 -22.50 -13.22
C THR A 163 -10.74 -23.67 -12.45
N LYS A 164 -11.87 -23.46 -11.76
CA LYS A 164 -12.57 -24.53 -11.02
C LYS A 164 -13.55 -25.29 -11.92
N SER A 165 -13.69 -26.59 -11.66
CA SER A 165 -14.69 -27.44 -12.31
C SER A 165 -16.11 -26.93 -12.06
N PRO A 166 -17.08 -27.23 -12.95
CA PRO A 166 -18.46 -26.76 -12.80
C PRO A 166 -19.09 -27.12 -11.45
N THR A 167 -18.81 -28.33 -10.94
CA THR A 167 -19.33 -28.81 -9.65
C THR A 167 -18.71 -28.06 -8.47
N ALA A 168 -17.39 -27.85 -8.48
CA ALA A 168 -16.69 -27.08 -7.45
C ALA A 168 -17.11 -25.60 -7.45
N ARG A 169 -17.24 -25.00 -8.64
CA ARG A 169 -17.71 -23.63 -8.83
C ARG A 169 -19.13 -23.44 -8.26
N LYS A 170 -20.04 -24.37 -8.56
CA LYS A 170 -21.41 -24.34 -8.02
C LYS A 170 -21.42 -24.43 -6.49
N LYS A 171 -20.65 -25.37 -5.92
CA LYS A 171 -20.51 -25.51 -4.45
C LYS A 171 -20.00 -24.21 -3.80
N LEU A 172 -19.01 -23.54 -4.40
CA LEU A 172 -18.50 -22.26 -3.92
C LEU A 172 -19.57 -21.16 -3.96
N ILE A 173 -20.27 -21.01 -5.09
CA ILE A 173 -21.34 -20.01 -5.24
C ILE A 173 -22.47 -20.25 -4.23
N ASP A 174 -22.88 -21.51 -4.04
CA ASP A 174 -23.93 -21.86 -3.09
C ASP A 174 -23.50 -21.60 -1.64
N SER A 175 -22.23 -21.87 -1.31
CA SER A 175 -21.64 -21.49 -0.02
C SER A 175 -21.66 -19.97 0.20
N VAL A 176 -21.28 -19.18 -0.82
CA VAL A 176 -21.32 -17.71 -0.74
C VAL A 176 -22.75 -17.19 -0.59
N LYS A 177 -23.73 -17.78 -1.29
CA LYS A 177 -25.15 -17.41 -1.13
C LYS A 177 -25.63 -17.64 0.30
N LYS A 178 -25.30 -18.79 0.89
CA LYS A 178 -25.65 -19.12 2.28
C LYS A 178 -25.00 -18.15 3.27
N ASN A 179 -23.71 -17.86 3.08
CA ASN A 179 -22.94 -17.04 4.01
C ASN A 179 -23.06 -15.52 3.79
N GLY A 180 -23.51 -15.10 2.61
CA GLY A 180 -23.56 -13.68 2.22
C GLY A 180 -24.48 -12.85 3.10
N LYS A 181 -25.61 -13.42 3.56
CA LYS A 181 -26.52 -12.74 4.51
C LYS A 181 -25.83 -12.48 5.85
N LYS A 182 -25.09 -13.47 6.36
CA LYS A 182 -24.30 -13.34 7.61
C LYS A 182 -23.24 -12.26 7.47
N LEU A 183 -22.55 -12.20 6.32
CA LEU A 183 -21.52 -11.20 6.06
C LEU A 183 -22.11 -9.78 5.98
N LYS A 184 -23.26 -9.60 5.32
CA LYS A 184 -23.98 -8.32 5.27
C LYS A 184 -24.40 -7.84 6.67
N LEU A 185 -24.93 -8.73 7.50
CA LEU A 185 -25.31 -8.41 8.88
C LEU A 185 -24.09 -8.02 9.72
N LYS A 186 -22.98 -8.76 9.61
CA LYS A 186 -21.72 -8.45 10.28
C LYS A 186 -21.20 -7.07 9.88
N HIS A 187 -21.22 -6.75 8.58
CA HIS A 187 -20.82 -5.43 8.09
C HIS A 187 -21.71 -4.31 8.64
N LYS A 188 -23.05 -4.51 8.62
CA LYS A 188 -23.99 -3.53 9.19
C LYS A 188 -23.73 -3.27 10.68
N ALA A 189 -23.45 -4.32 11.45
CA ALA A 189 -23.11 -4.21 12.86
C ALA A 189 -21.80 -3.41 13.07
N SER A 190 -20.74 -3.74 12.33
CA SER A 190 -19.46 -3.03 12.41
C SER A 190 -19.56 -1.55 12.02
N VAL A 191 -20.33 -1.22 10.97
CA VAL A 191 -20.59 0.18 10.58
C VAL A 191 -21.35 0.92 11.67
N LYS A 192 -22.35 0.27 12.29
CA LYS A 192 -23.10 0.88 13.41
C LYS A 192 -22.17 1.17 14.59
N GLU A 193 -21.35 0.21 14.99
CA GLU A 193 -20.39 0.36 16.08
C GLU A 193 -19.42 1.52 15.84
N THR A 194 -18.85 1.61 14.62
CA THR A 194 -17.95 2.73 14.27
C THR A 194 -18.66 4.07 14.32
N ARG A 195 -19.90 4.15 13.83
CA ARG A 195 -20.72 5.37 13.93
C ARG A 195 -20.99 5.76 15.39
N ASP A 196 -21.29 4.79 16.24
CA ASP A 196 -21.57 5.02 17.65
C ASP A 196 -20.30 5.52 18.39
N VAL A 197 -19.12 5.01 18.04
CA VAL A 197 -17.83 5.51 18.55
C VAL A 197 -17.58 6.96 18.10
N ILE A 198 -17.77 7.25 16.81
CA ILE A 198 -17.57 8.61 16.27
C ILE A 198 -18.54 9.59 16.94
N LYS A 199 -19.81 9.20 17.08
CA LYS A 199 -20.83 10.04 17.73
C LYS A 199 -20.47 10.36 19.18
N ARG A 200 -20.00 9.36 19.95
CA ARG A 200 -19.51 9.57 21.32
C ARG A 200 -18.34 10.55 21.36
N LYS A 201 -17.34 10.38 20.50
CA LYS A 201 -16.18 11.31 20.42
C LYS A 201 -16.59 12.74 20.10
N ILE A 202 -17.56 12.94 19.20
CA ILE A 202 -18.07 14.26 18.88
C ILE A 202 -18.73 14.89 20.12
N GLN A 203 -19.58 14.14 20.82
CA GLN A 203 -20.25 14.61 22.03
C GLN A 203 -19.26 14.94 23.16
N GLU A 204 -18.26 14.09 23.40
CA GLU A 204 -17.19 14.34 24.38
C GLU A 204 -16.40 15.61 24.04
N ASN A 205 -16.09 15.84 22.75
CA ASN A 205 -15.40 17.04 22.31
C ASN A 205 -16.25 18.30 22.48
N GLU A 206 -17.56 18.22 22.21
CA GLU A 206 -18.49 19.32 22.45
C GLU A 206 -18.61 19.66 23.95
N GLN A 207 -18.68 18.65 24.82
CA GLN A 207 -18.70 18.85 26.27
C GLN A 207 -17.41 19.51 26.77
N LYS A 208 -16.24 18.98 26.36
CA LYS A 208 -14.94 19.58 26.69
C LYS A 208 -14.81 21.02 26.20
N LYS A 209 -15.38 21.34 25.03
CA LYS A 209 -15.40 22.71 24.52
C LYS A 209 -16.25 23.63 25.41
N LYS A 210 -17.46 23.20 25.79
CA LYS A 210 -18.34 23.95 26.71
C LYS A 210 -17.71 24.16 28.08
N GLU A 211 -17.06 23.13 28.64
CA GLU A 211 -16.35 23.23 29.91
C GLU A 211 -15.21 24.25 29.86
N LYS A 212 -14.41 24.25 28.78
CA LYS A 212 -13.34 25.23 28.58
C LYS A 212 -13.88 26.66 28.46
N GLU A 213 -14.98 26.85 27.72
CA GLU A 213 -15.63 28.16 27.59
C GLU A 213 -16.17 28.65 28.94
N LEU A 214 -16.78 27.76 29.74
CA LEU A 214 -17.25 28.11 31.07
C LEU A 214 -16.10 28.48 32.01
N GLN A 215 -15.03 27.67 32.05
CA GLN A 215 -13.83 27.96 32.84
C GLN A 215 -13.19 29.30 32.44
N PHE A 216 -13.18 29.62 31.15
CA PHE A 216 -12.65 30.88 30.66
C PHE A 216 -13.50 32.07 31.13
N LYS A 217 -14.83 31.98 31.04
CA LYS A 217 -15.75 33.01 31.57
C LYS A 217 -15.56 33.22 33.07
N THR A 218 -15.54 32.14 33.86
CA THR A 218 -15.32 32.22 35.32
C THR A 218 -13.97 32.84 35.68
N LYS A 219 -12.92 32.62 34.86
CA LYS A 219 -11.61 33.28 35.08
C LYS A 219 -11.66 34.78 34.80
N ILE A 220 -12.37 35.22 33.75
CA ILE A 220 -12.57 36.64 33.45
C ILE A 220 -13.32 37.32 34.58
N ASP A 221 -14.42 36.72 35.04
CA ASP A 221 -15.24 37.29 36.12
C ASP A 221 -14.41 37.47 37.40
N LYS A 222 -13.52 36.52 37.73
CA LYS A 222 -12.60 36.62 38.87
C LYS A 222 -11.48 37.66 38.73
N GLN A 223 -11.22 38.19 37.53
CA GLN A 223 -10.21 39.24 37.32
C GLN A 223 -10.82 40.65 37.34
N LEU A 224 -12.14 40.75 37.26
CA LEU A 224 -12.88 42.02 37.24
C LEU A 224 -13.40 42.44 38.62
N PHE A 225 -13.20 41.61 39.65
CA PHE A 225 -13.50 41.86 41.06
C PHE A 225 -12.25 41.63 41.91
#